data_AF-A0A0Q7AJX3-F1
#
_entry.id   AF-A0A0Q7AJX3-F1
#
_cell.length_a   1.000
_cell.length_b   1.000
_cell.length_c   1.000
_cell.angle_alpha   90.00
_cell.angle_beta   90.00
_cell.angle_gamma   90.00
#
_symmetry.space_group_name_H-M   'P 1'
#
loop_
_entity.id
_entity.type
_entity.pdbx_description
1 polymer ?
#
loop_
_entity_poly.entity_id
_entity_poly.type
_entity_poly.pdbx_seq_one_letter_code
_entity_poly.pdbx_strand_id
1 'polypeptide(L)'
;MLKYIATMGGVGLAVAFVVVFFIGRTESKHLTEVAPRVGMSYEDLMAMGPRVAASSGVTLGSSRHVVYLLACSGLSGKNVLEAQASEAARLARKDRLSDREAVVAVLAQARAGVSASELKGC
;
A
#
# COMPACT_ATOMS: atom_id res chain seq x y z
N MET A 1 29.44 -23.93 -20.54
CA MET A 1 29.26 -23.03 -19.38
C MET A 1 28.13 -22.00 -19.55
N LEU A 2 27.85 -21.48 -20.76
CA LEU A 2 26.78 -20.49 -20.99
C LEU A 2 25.34 -20.98 -20.66
N LYS A 3 25.06 -22.28 -20.83
CA LYS A 3 23.73 -22.88 -20.59
C LYS A 3 23.27 -22.82 -19.13
N TYR A 4 24.18 -22.86 -18.16
CA TYR A 4 23.87 -22.82 -16.73
C TYR A 4 23.55 -21.41 -16.22
N ILE A 5 24.12 -20.38 -16.84
CA ILE A 5 23.90 -18.98 -16.46
C ILE A 5 22.45 -18.57 -16.81
N ALA A 6 21.96 -19.00 -17.99
CA ALA A 6 20.59 -18.74 -18.41
C ALA A 6 19.55 -19.42 -17.51
N THR A 7 19.83 -20.64 -17.03
CA THR A 7 18.93 -21.37 -16.11
C THR A 7 18.95 -20.76 -14.71
N MET A 8 20.12 -20.40 -14.18
CA MET A 8 20.22 -19.72 -12.88
C MET A 8 19.57 -18.33 -12.90
N GLY A 9 19.76 -17.56 -13.97
CA GLY A 9 19.09 -16.27 -14.14
C GLY A 9 17.57 -16.40 -14.26
N GLY A 10 17.09 -17.39 -15.03
CA GLY A 10 15.66 -17.66 -15.19
C GLY A 10 14.99 -18.14 -13.90
N VAL A 11 15.64 -19.02 -13.14
CA VAL A 11 15.14 -19.51 -11.85
C VAL A 11 15.12 -18.38 -10.82
N GLY A 12 16.17 -17.55 -10.75
CA GLY A 12 16.21 -16.40 -9.86
C GLY A 12 15.08 -15.41 -10.13
N LEU A 13 14.79 -15.13 -11.40
CA LEU A 13 13.71 -14.22 -11.79
C LEU A 13 12.33 -14.82 -11.52
N ALA A 14 12.14 -16.13 -11.73
CA ALA A 14 10.92 -16.83 -11.38
C ALA A 14 10.66 -16.82 -9.87
N VAL A 15 11.68 -17.08 -9.05
CA VAL A 15 11.58 -17.01 -7.58
C VAL A 15 11.27 -15.59 -7.12
N ALA A 16 11.95 -14.57 -7.67
CA ALA A 16 11.64 -13.18 -7.38
C ALA A 16 10.19 -12.83 -7.73
N PHE A 17 9.70 -13.29 -8.88
CA PHE A 17 8.32 -13.07 -9.30
C PHE A 17 7.31 -13.74 -8.36
N VAL A 18 7.56 -14.99 -7.96
CA VAL A 18 6.72 -15.74 -7.02
C VAL A 18 6.72 -15.06 -5.65
N VAL A 19 7.87 -14.64 -5.14
CA VAL A 19 7.98 -13.95 -3.84
C VAL A 19 7.20 -12.64 -3.86
N VAL A 20 7.38 -11.80 -4.90
CA VAL A 20 6.61 -10.55 -5.06
C VAL A 20 5.10 -10.82 -5.18
N PHE A 21 4.71 -11.87 -5.91
CA PHE A 21 3.31 -12.22 -6.12
C PHE A 21 2.62 -12.74 -4.85
N PHE A 22 3.32 -13.54 -4.04
CA PHE A 22 2.77 -14.11 -2.80
C PHE A 22 2.77 -13.13 -1.62
N ILE A 23 3.77 -12.23 -1.52
CA ILE A 23 3.74 -11.14 -0.52
C ILE A 23 2.51 -10.24 -0.72
N GLY A 24 2.05 -10.05 -1.95
CA GLY A 24 0.82 -9.30 -2.24
C GLY A 24 -0.49 -10.00 -1.82
N ARG A 25 -0.47 -11.30 -1.48
CA ARG A 25 -1.67 -12.06 -1.09
C ARG A 25 -1.94 -12.07 0.41
N THR A 26 -0.92 -11.95 1.26
CA THR A 26 -1.09 -11.95 2.72
C THR A 26 -1.83 -10.72 3.25
N GLU A 27 -1.76 -9.58 2.57
CA GLU A 27 -2.47 -8.36 2.97
C GLU A 27 -4.00 -8.44 2.78
N SER A 28 -4.49 -9.37 1.95
CA SER A 28 -5.92 -9.46 1.61
C SER A 28 -6.83 -9.74 2.81
N LYS A 29 -6.34 -10.48 3.82
CA LYS A 29 -7.12 -10.77 5.05
C LYS A 29 -7.39 -9.52 5.89
N HIS A 30 -6.45 -8.58 5.91
CA HIS A 30 -6.57 -7.38 6.74
C HIS A 30 -7.47 -6.32 6.09
N LEU A 31 -7.51 -6.27 4.75
CA LEU A 31 -8.40 -5.38 4.01
C LEU A 31 -9.89 -5.71 4.20
N THR A 32 -10.24 -6.99 4.38
CA THR A 32 -11.65 -7.41 4.58
C THR A 32 -12.21 -6.92 5.92
N GLU A 33 -11.36 -6.82 6.95
CA GLU A 33 -11.72 -6.36 8.29
C GLU A 33 -11.80 -4.83 8.38
N VAL A 34 -11.00 -4.14 7.55
CA VAL A 34 -10.91 -2.67 7.54
C VAL A 34 -11.91 -2.03 6.58
N ALA A 35 -12.32 -2.71 5.52
CA ALA A 35 -13.32 -2.26 4.56
C ALA A 35 -14.60 -1.64 5.17
N PRO A 36 -15.27 -2.27 6.16
CA PRO A 36 -16.46 -1.68 6.78
C PRO A 36 -16.18 -0.39 7.57
N ARG A 37 -14.95 -0.17 8.06
CA ARG A 37 -14.59 1.04 8.84
C ARG A 37 -14.61 2.32 8.02
N VAL A 38 -14.36 2.22 6.71
CA VAL A 38 -14.38 3.33 5.76
C VAL A 38 -15.63 3.34 4.88
N GLY A 39 -16.59 2.43 5.13
CA GLY A 39 -17.83 2.33 4.35
C GLY A 39 -17.60 1.93 2.90
N MET A 40 -16.57 1.12 2.63
CA MET A 40 -16.24 0.62 1.29
C MET A 40 -16.28 -0.90 1.23
N SER A 41 -16.44 -1.45 0.02
CA SER A 41 -16.29 -2.88 -0.19
C SER A 41 -14.80 -3.26 -0.23
N TYR A 42 -14.52 -4.52 0.09
CA TYR A 42 -13.18 -5.09 -0.08
C TYR A 42 -12.67 -4.95 -1.53
N GLU A 43 -13.55 -5.15 -2.51
CA GLU A 43 -13.20 -5.02 -3.93
C GLU A 43 -12.82 -3.58 -4.30
N ASP A 44 -13.52 -2.58 -3.78
CA ASP A 44 -13.18 -1.17 -4.02
C ASP A 44 -11.80 -0.82 -3.47
N LEU A 45 -11.47 -1.28 -2.26
CA LEU A 45 -10.15 -1.10 -1.64
C LEU A 45 -9.04 -1.82 -2.42
N MET A 46 -9.32 -3.04 -2.87
CA MET A 46 -8.39 -3.81 -3.70
C MET A 46 -8.15 -3.18 -5.08
N ALA A 47 -9.19 -2.58 -5.67
CA ALA A 47 -9.10 -1.87 -6.94
C ALA A 47 -8.33 -0.54 -6.83
N MET A 48 -8.26 0.04 -5.63
CA MET A 48 -7.55 1.29 -5.35
C MET A 48 -6.02 1.12 -5.40
N GLY A 49 -5.49 0.00 -4.89
CA GLY A 49 -4.05 -0.27 -4.85
C GLY A 49 -3.34 -0.10 -6.22
N PRO A 50 -3.83 -0.74 -7.30
CA PRO A 50 -3.27 -0.55 -8.65
C PRO A 50 -3.37 0.89 -9.18
N ARG A 51 -4.48 1.59 -8.90
CA ARG A 51 -4.69 2.97 -9.35
C ARG A 51 -3.71 3.93 -8.68
N VAL A 52 -3.55 3.79 -7.36
CA VAL A 52 -2.58 4.54 -6.57
C VAL A 52 -1.14 4.24 -6.99
N ALA A 53 -0.80 2.97 -7.24
CA ALA A 53 0.53 2.61 -7.75
C ALA A 53 0.79 3.26 -9.12
N ALA A 54 -0.19 3.23 -10.02
CA ALA A 54 -0.07 3.82 -11.35
C ALA A 54 0.09 5.35 -11.30
N SER A 55 -0.60 6.05 -10.40
CA SER A 55 -0.55 7.52 -10.31
C SER A 55 0.68 8.05 -9.54
N SER A 56 1.17 7.32 -8.53
CA SER A 56 2.30 7.75 -7.69
C SER A 56 3.65 7.16 -8.13
N GLY A 57 3.64 6.05 -8.86
CA GLY A 57 4.83 5.32 -9.28
C GLY A 57 5.50 4.52 -8.17
N VAL A 58 4.79 4.22 -7.07
CA VAL A 58 5.24 3.25 -6.05
C VAL A 58 4.91 1.82 -6.48
N THR A 59 5.50 0.84 -5.79
CA THR A 59 5.17 -0.57 -6.01
C THR A 59 3.74 -0.87 -5.58
N LEU A 60 3.12 -1.90 -6.19
CA LEU A 60 1.77 -2.32 -5.82
C LEU A 60 1.65 -2.73 -4.34
N GLY A 61 2.73 -3.24 -3.74
CA GLY A 61 2.76 -3.57 -2.31
C GLY A 61 2.69 -2.31 -1.44
N SER A 62 3.52 -1.31 -1.72
CA SER A 62 3.50 -0.03 -0.99
C SER A 62 2.16 0.69 -1.14
N SER A 63 1.57 0.73 -2.35
CA SER A 63 0.26 1.37 -2.53
C SER A 63 -0.86 0.67 -1.75
N ARG A 64 -0.87 -0.68 -1.70
CA ARG A 64 -1.84 -1.44 -0.92
C ARG A 64 -1.66 -1.23 0.58
N HIS A 65 -0.42 -1.21 1.04
CA HIS A 65 -0.10 -0.98 2.44
C HIS A 65 -0.49 0.43 2.89
N VAL A 66 -0.24 1.46 2.07
CA VAL A 66 -0.69 2.84 2.30
C VAL A 66 -2.22 2.93 2.37
N VAL A 67 -2.94 2.31 1.42
CA VAL A 67 -4.41 2.26 1.41
C VAL A 67 -4.93 1.55 2.67
N TYR A 68 -4.31 0.45 3.06
CA TYR A 68 -4.65 -0.29 4.28
C TYR A 68 -4.49 0.58 5.53
N LEU A 69 -3.35 1.25 5.71
CA LEU A 69 -3.09 2.11 6.86
C LEU A 69 -4.07 3.29 6.94
N LEU A 70 -4.37 3.94 5.82
CA LEU A 70 -5.35 5.01 5.75
C LEU A 70 -6.75 4.51 6.09
N ALA A 71 -7.15 3.37 5.53
CA ALA A 71 -8.46 2.78 5.82
C ALA A 71 -8.55 2.30 7.28
N CYS A 72 -7.46 1.79 7.85
CA CYS A 72 -7.41 1.31 9.23
C CYS A 72 -7.51 2.46 10.24
N SER A 73 -6.99 3.64 9.87
CA SER A 73 -7.15 4.86 10.67
C SER A 73 -8.62 5.30 10.82
N GLY A 74 -9.51 4.92 9.91
CA GLY A 74 -10.93 5.29 9.94
C GLY A 74 -11.22 6.78 9.72
N LEU A 75 -10.20 7.61 9.52
CA LEU A 75 -10.31 9.07 9.37
C LEU A 75 -10.48 9.50 7.92
N SER A 76 -10.08 8.63 7.00
CA SER A 76 -10.18 8.85 5.57
C SER A 76 -11.50 8.28 5.07
N GLY A 77 -12.48 9.14 4.81
CA GLY A 77 -13.76 8.70 4.22
C GLY A 77 -13.59 8.23 2.78
N LYS A 78 -14.54 7.41 2.29
CA LYS A 78 -14.59 6.85 0.92
C LYS A 78 -14.19 7.84 -0.19
N ASN A 79 -14.62 9.10 -0.08
CA ASN A 79 -14.44 10.11 -1.13
C ASN A 79 -13.04 10.75 -1.14
N VAL A 80 -12.31 10.67 -0.02
CA VAL A 80 -10.98 11.30 0.15
C VAL A 80 -9.86 10.28 0.27
N LEU A 81 -10.19 9.02 0.54
CA LEU A 81 -9.25 7.92 0.74
C LEU A 81 -8.30 7.74 -0.45
N GLU A 82 -8.81 7.71 -1.69
CA GLU A 82 -7.99 7.51 -2.88
C GLU A 82 -7.03 8.68 -3.12
N ALA A 83 -7.51 9.92 -2.93
CA ALA A 83 -6.67 11.11 -3.04
C ALA A 83 -5.57 11.13 -1.98
N GLN A 84 -5.92 10.85 -0.71
CA GLN A 84 -4.97 10.78 0.40
C GLN A 84 -3.95 9.63 0.21
N ALA A 85 -4.39 8.47 -0.28
CA ALA A 85 -3.50 7.35 -0.58
C ALA A 85 -2.53 7.68 -1.73
N SER A 86 -3.00 8.36 -2.77
CA SER A 86 -2.14 8.82 -3.86
C SER A 86 -1.10 9.84 -3.39
N GLU A 87 -1.48 10.76 -2.52
CA GLU A 87 -0.57 11.77 -1.96
C GLU A 87 0.44 11.13 -1.00
N ALA A 88 -0.01 10.20 -0.14
CA ALA A 88 0.87 9.47 0.77
C ALA A 88 1.87 8.62 -0.01
N ALA A 89 1.42 7.89 -1.03
CA ALA A 89 2.32 7.12 -1.89
C ALA A 89 3.33 8.03 -2.64
N ARG A 90 2.90 9.21 -3.08
CA ARG A 90 3.78 10.19 -3.71
C ARG A 90 4.83 10.73 -2.73
N LEU A 91 4.44 11.01 -1.49
CA LEU A 91 5.34 11.43 -0.40
C LEU A 91 6.34 10.33 -0.04
N ALA A 92 5.88 9.08 0.12
CA ALA A 92 6.74 7.92 0.37
C ALA A 92 7.84 7.80 -0.69
N ARG A 93 7.48 7.99 -1.96
CA ARG A 93 8.44 7.95 -3.06
C ARG A 93 9.38 9.16 -3.08
N LYS A 94 8.83 10.36 -2.92
CA LYS A 94 9.57 11.62 -3.06
C LYS A 94 10.59 11.80 -1.95
N ASP A 95 10.17 11.57 -0.71
CA ASP A 95 10.96 11.84 0.49
C ASP A 95 11.63 10.56 1.03
N ARG A 96 11.49 9.42 0.31
CA ARG A 96 11.97 8.09 0.71
C ARG A 96 11.51 7.68 2.12
N LEU A 97 10.32 8.13 2.49
CA LEU A 97 9.69 7.83 3.76
C LEU A 97 9.12 6.40 3.73
N SER A 98 9.01 5.80 4.91
CA SER A 98 8.23 4.57 5.05
C SER A 98 6.75 4.85 4.78
N ASP A 99 6.00 3.82 4.34
CA ASP A 99 4.56 3.95 4.08
C ASP A 99 3.80 4.52 5.29
N ARG A 100 4.21 4.14 6.52
CA ARG A 100 3.63 4.65 7.77
C ARG A 100 3.89 6.14 7.95
N GLU A 101 5.12 6.60 7.76
CA GLU A 101 5.46 8.02 7.90
C GLU A 101 4.75 8.87 6.84
N ALA A 102 4.63 8.37 5.62
CA ALA A 102 3.94 9.07 4.56
C ALA A 102 2.44 9.19 4.82
N VAL A 103 1.80 8.13 5.36
CA VAL A 103 0.40 8.17 5.80
C VAL A 103 0.22 9.14 6.96
N VAL A 104 1.11 9.14 7.96
CA VAL A 104 1.09 10.10 9.07
C VAL A 104 1.22 11.53 8.56
N ALA A 105 2.12 11.79 7.61
CA ALA A 105 2.31 13.12 7.03
C ALA A 105 1.03 13.62 6.33
N VAL A 106 0.35 12.75 5.57
CA VAL A 106 -0.92 13.09 4.92
C VAL A 106 -2.06 13.28 5.92
N LEU A 107 -2.17 12.42 6.94
CA LEU A 107 -3.18 12.57 7.99
C LEU A 107 -2.96 13.85 8.82
N ALA A 108 -1.70 14.21 9.07
CA ALA A 108 -1.34 15.46 9.72
C ALA A 108 -1.73 16.68 8.86
N GLN A 109 -1.47 16.65 7.55
CA GLN A 109 -1.90 17.70 6.62
C GLN A 109 -3.42 17.78 6.48
N ALA A 110 -4.12 16.64 6.53
CA ALA A 110 -5.58 16.55 6.48
C ALA A 110 -6.27 17.06 7.77
N ARG A 111 -5.51 17.68 8.71
CA ARG A 111 -5.97 18.15 10.03
C ARG A 111 -6.58 17.06 10.90
N ALA A 112 -6.22 15.79 10.67
CA ALA A 112 -6.74 14.68 11.45
C ALA A 112 -5.98 14.43 12.77
N GLY A 113 -4.88 15.16 13.04
CA GLY A 113 -4.22 15.15 14.35
C GLY A 113 -3.61 13.82 14.78
N VAL A 114 -3.29 12.93 13.83
CA VAL A 114 -2.84 11.56 14.12
C VAL A 114 -1.33 11.51 14.32
N SER A 115 -0.92 10.83 15.38
CA SER A 115 0.48 10.48 15.63
C SER A 115 0.77 9.06 15.14
N ALA A 116 2.01 8.76 14.71
CA ALA A 116 2.42 7.43 14.26
C ALA A 116 2.11 6.29 15.26
N SER A 117 1.88 6.64 16.52
CA SER A 117 1.48 5.73 17.60
C SER A 117 0.04 5.21 17.49
N GLU A 118 -0.90 5.95 16.88
CA GLU A 118 -2.28 5.48 16.67
C GLU A 118 -2.38 4.46 15.53
N LEU A 119 -1.48 4.56 14.54
CA LEU A 119 -1.30 3.54 13.51
C LEU A 119 -0.59 2.27 14.01
N LYS A 120 -0.28 2.15 15.32
CA LYS A 120 0.40 0.99 15.89
C LYS A 120 -0.56 -0.16 16.24
N GLY A 121 -1.87 0.13 16.28
CA GLY A 121 -2.96 -0.86 16.33
C GLY A 121 -3.40 -1.36 14.95
N CYS A 122 -2.70 -0.88 13.92
CA CYS A 122 -2.67 -1.29 12.53
C CYS A 122 -1.19 -1.61 12.16
#